data_AF-A0A957H3Q2-F1
#
_entry.id   AF-A0A957H3Q2-F1
#
_cell.length_a   1.000
_cell.length_b   1.000
_cell.length_c   1.000
_cell.angle_alpha   90.00
_cell.angle_beta   90.00
_cell.angle_gamma   90.00
#
_symmetry.space_group_name_H-M   'P 1'
#
loop_
_entity.id
_entity.type
_entity.pdbx_description
1 polymer ?
#
loop_
_entity_poly.entity_id
_entity_poly.type
_entity_poly.pdbx_seq_one_letter_code
_entity_poly.pdbx_strand_id
1 'polypeptide(L)'
;MLMHRPAYKDLDLDPASRAYALRDMFWRGEQNSYRLAKVLVGSGEPTLVGKAKDFATVLAATPVAIQPLDRLAGITIVEPAPGSTIDLGNYDGHYTPGHANIIRLGYTGIRDRAKEKLAAETDPAKRDFLEATIISYEAAIRFAARHARYAHEMADQTKDPTRAAELWQLAEACQELTEGPPTSFLAGLQMLWFTFMFGGRGSIGRFDQWLYPLYRHDLESGALTPLDAQELIENYFVKLNYFAASDDLMQNITREQIAPVLDDVHDAERPYVAIHNDSLRNIVLGGQTPAGDDASNELSEMCLIAGGRLMLPEPKLNVRFFDGSPPELLELSCRLTCKGLSNPAYFNDNVAIPGLLQLGIPLEDARDYCNDGCSEIILGGKSTIRFKNFDTLPLLNETVQQAAQSGYSSFEEVMADFEARLAAFIPDDKDGGKADVSFPYFAASLDDCLEAASIDGVRYSIWGSIPSQMGNVADGLAAIKKFIFADQSMSWPELIQALGSNFEGYEPLRQRILNRAPKYGNDNDEVDAILKEIAENFCDTLHEKAHNELGPGGKMA
;
A
#
# COMPACT_ATOMS: atom_id res chain seq x y z
N MET A 1 -31.88 6.30 1.70
CA MET A 1 -32.49 7.49 2.39
C MET A 1 -32.21 7.55 3.91
N LEU A 2 -31.54 6.57 4.53
CA LEU A 2 -31.14 6.61 5.96
C LEU A 2 -29.83 7.39 6.24
N MET A 3 -28.98 7.60 5.24
CA MET A 3 -27.66 8.26 5.38
C MET A 3 -27.68 9.79 5.48
N HIS A 4 -28.82 10.44 5.22
CA HIS A 4 -28.96 11.90 5.40
C HIS A 4 -29.30 12.30 6.85
N ARG A 5 -29.28 11.38 7.83
CA ARG A 5 -29.51 11.73 9.23
C ARG A 5 -28.21 12.22 9.90
N PRO A 6 -28.22 13.41 10.55
CA PRO A 6 -27.04 13.97 11.22
C PRO A 6 -26.37 13.04 12.24
N ALA A 7 -27.15 12.17 12.90
CA ALA A 7 -26.66 11.24 13.92
C ALA A 7 -25.73 10.13 13.36
N TYR A 8 -25.78 9.84 12.05
CA TYR A 8 -24.94 8.79 11.45
C TYR A 8 -23.53 9.29 11.12
N LYS A 9 -23.39 10.59 10.84
CA LYS A 9 -22.11 11.25 10.55
C LYS A 9 -21.42 11.78 11.81
N ASP A 10 -21.76 11.23 12.97
CA ASP A 10 -21.02 11.48 14.20
C ASP A 10 -19.68 10.74 14.12
N LEU A 11 -18.60 11.50 14.28
CA LEU A 11 -17.22 11.00 14.27
C LEU A 11 -16.74 10.70 15.68
N ASP A 12 -17.55 10.92 16.71
CA ASP A 12 -17.24 10.49 18.06
C ASP A 12 -17.57 9.02 18.24
N LEU A 13 -16.63 8.28 18.83
CA LEU A 13 -16.80 6.86 19.11
C LEU A 13 -17.56 6.69 20.43
N ASP A 14 -18.78 6.16 20.35
CA ASP A 14 -19.61 5.88 21.52
C ASP A 14 -18.89 4.92 22.49
N PRO A 15 -18.63 5.32 23.75
CA PRO A 15 -17.99 4.47 24.75
C PRO A 15 -18.75 3.16 25.07
N ALA A 16 -20.05 3.08 24.75
CA ALA A 16 -20.86 1.88 24.91
C ALA A 16 -20.83 0.96 23.67
N SER A 17 -20.22 1.39 22.56
CA SER A 17 -20.18 0.61 21.32
C SER A 17 -19.18 -0.55 21.39
N ARG A 18 -19.44 -1.60 20.60
CA ARG A 18 -18.48 -2.69 20.38
C ARG A 18 -17.16 -2.19 19.81
N ALA A 19 -17.21 -1.26 18.86
CA ALA A 19 -16.02 -0.69 18.24
C ALA A 19 -15.10 0.01 19.25
N TYR A 20 -15.66 0.70 20.25
CA TYR A 20 -14.89 1.23 21.37
C TYR A 20 -14.19 0.12 22.14
N ALA A 21 -14.91 -0.93 22.52
CA ALA A 21 -14.36 -2.05 23.26
C ALA A 21 -13.26 -2.79 22.47
N LEU A 22 -13.48 -3.05 21.17
CA LEU A 22 -12.49 -3.67 20.28
C LEU A 22 -11.21 -2.82 20.15
N ARG A 23 -11.36 -1.51 19.98
CA ARG A 23 -10.22 -0.57 19.95
C ARG A 23 -9.45 -0.58 21.27
N ASP A 24 -10.14 -0.61 22.39
CA ASP A 24 -9.56 -0.65 23.73
C ASP A 24 -8.81 -1.98 23.99
N MET A 25 -9.36 -3.11 23.52
CA MET A 25 -8.66 -4.40 23.52
C MET A 25 -7.36 -4.35 22.70
N PHE A 26 -7.40 -3.71 21.52
CA PHE A 26 -6.21 -3.50 20.69
C PHE A 26 -5.12 -2.71 21.44
N TRP A 27 -5.49 -1.59 22.08
CA TRP A 27 -4.55 -0.76 22.83
C TRP A 27 -3.95 -1.47 24.04
N ARG A 28 -4.70 -2.39 24.66
CA ARG A 28 -4.17 -3.28 25.70
C ARG A 28 -3.28 -4.41 25.18
N GLY A 29 -3.22 -4.60 23.87
CA GLY A 29 -2.41 -5.64 23.24
C GLY A 29 -2.96 -7.06 23.43
N GLU A 30 -4.28 -7.22 23.64
CA GLU A 30 -4.90 -8.53 23.90
C GLU A 30 -4.69 -9.53 22.74
N GLN A 31 -4.67 -9.03 21.50
CA GLN A 31 -4.37 -9.79 20.30
C GLN A 31 -2.99 -10.47 20.34
N ASN A 32 -2.03 -9.93 21.09
CA ASN A 32 -0.68 -10.49 21.19
C ASN A 32 -0.66 -11.83 21.91
N SER A 33 -1.66 -12.14 22.73
CA SER A 33 -1.79 -13.44 23.42
C SER A 33 -2.05 -14.60 22.46
N TYR A 34 -2.46 -14.31 21.23
CA TYR A 34 -2.72 -15.30 20.18
C TYR A 34 -1.51 -15.58 19.30
N ARG A 35 -0.41 -14.83 19.47
CA ARG A 35 0.83 -15.07 18.73
C ARG A 35 1.46 -16.39 19.16
N LEU A 36 1.93 -17.13 18.17
CA LEU A 36 2.50 -18.45 18.35
C LEU A 36 3.65 -18.64 17.38
N ALA A 37 4.84 -18.85 17.91
CA ALA A 37 6.00 -19.24 17.11
C ALA A 37 6.25 -20.74 17.21
N LYS A 38 6.50 -21.42 16.09
CA LYS A 38 6.82 -22.86 16.02
C LYS A 38 7.92 -23.13 15.00
N VAL A 39 8.78 -24.11 15.28
CA VAL A 39 9.71 -24.63 14.26
C VAL A 39 8.89 -25.43 13.25
N LEU A 40 8.91 -25.00 11.99
CA LEU A 40 8.16 -25.63 10.90
C LEU A 40 9.13 -26.22 9.88
N VAL A 41 8.87 -27.47 9.49
CA VAL A 41 9.65 -28.15 8.46
C VAL A 41 8.94 -27.94 7.12
N GLY A 42 9.60 -27.20 6.23
CA GLY A 42 9.17 -27.04 4.84
C GLY A 42 9.41 -28.29 4.01
N SER A 43 8.91 -28.28 2.79
CA SER A 43 8.99 -29.35 1.80
C SER A 43 10.43 -29.59 1.33
N GLY A 44 11.28 -28.57 1.35
CA GLY A 44 12.64 -28.62 0.80
C GLY A 44 12.68 -28.66 -0.73
N GLU A 45 11.55 -28.46 -1.40
CA GLU A 45 11.43 -28.44 -2.86
C GLU A 45 11.61 -26.99 -3.37
N PRO A 46 12.62 -26.70 -4.21
CA PRO A 46 12.88 -25.35 -4.72
C PRO A 46 11.97 -25.00 -5.92
N THR A 47 10.68 -25.34 -5.83
CA THR A 47 9.67 -25.12 -6.88
C THR A 47 8.49 -24.31 -6.34
N LEU A 48 7.62 -23.81 -7.21
CA LEU A 48 6.38 -23.15 -6.76
C LEU A 48 5.48 -24.14 -6.01
N VAL A 49 5.44 -25.41 -6.44
CA VAL A 49 4.73 -26.46 -5.71
C VAL A 49 5.29 -26.65 -4.30
N GLY A 50 6.62 -26.63 -4.14
CA GLY A 50 7.28 -26.65 -2.84
C GLY A 50 6.81 -25.50 -1.94
N LYS A 51 6.86 -24.28 -2.47
CA LYS A 51 6.40 -23.07 -1.77
C LYS A 51 4.92 -23.13 -1.36
N ALA A 52 4.07 -23.68 -2.23
CA ALA A 52 2.65 -23.87 -1.92
C ALA A 52 2.42 -24.93 -0.82
N LYS A 53 3.22 -26.00 -0.77
CA LYS A 53 3.20 -27.00 0.31
C LYS A 53 3.63 -26.39 1.65
N ASP A 54 4.61 -25.51 1.62
CA ASP A 54 5.11 -24.80 2.78
C ASP A 54 4.04 -23.84 3.33
N PHE A 55 3.37 -23.09 2.45
CA PHE A 55 2.20 -22.28 2.81
C PHE A 55 1.09 -23.14 3.44
N ALA A 56 0.77 -24.28 2.84
CA ALA A 56 -0.21 -25.21 3.40
C ALA A 56 0.20 -25.72 4.80
N THR A 57 1.50 -25.93 5.04
CA THR A 57 2.06 -26.33 6.34
C THR A 57 1.86 -25.23 7.39
N VAL A 58 2.13 -23.97 7.04
CA VAL A 58 1.90 -22.80 7.92
C VAL A 58 0.41 -22.70 8.30
N LEU A 59 -0.49 -22.77 7.31
CA LEU A 59 -1.94 -22.69 7.57
C LEU A 59 -2.46 -23.87 8.40
N ALA A 60 -1.94 -25.08 8.18
CA ALA A 60 -2.29 -26.26 8.96
C ALA A 60 -1.82 -26.15 10.42
N ALA A 61 -0.62 -25.60 10.66
CA ALA A 61 -0.05 -25.42 11.98
C ALA A 61 -0.65 -24.23 12.75
N THR A 62 -1.31 -23.31 12.06
CA THR A 62 -2.01 -22.15 12.65
C THR A 62 -3.26 -22.59 13.41
N PRO A 63 -3.39 -22.26 14.71
CA PRO A 63 -4.61 -22.51 15.48
C PRO A 63 -5.79 -21.66 14.99
N VAL A 64 -7.01 -22.17 15.19
CA VAL A 64 -8.23 -21.35 15.01
C VAL A 64 -8.38 -20.40 16.20
N ALA A 65 -8.79 -19.17 15.96
CA ALA A 65 -9.01 -18.18 17.00
C ALA A 65 -10.12 -17.20 16.62
N ILE A 66 -10.95 -16.82 17.59
CA ILE A 66 -11.94 -15.74 17.48
C ILE A 66 -11.88 -14.98 18.81
N GLN A 67 -11.48 -13.71 18.78
CA GLN A 67 -11.37 -12.90 19.98
C GLN A 67 -12.76 -12.64 20.59
N PRO A 68 -12.89 -12.37 21.90
CA PRO A 68 -14.14 -11.83 22.42
C PRO A 68 -14.57 -10.59 21.62
N LEU A 69 -15.87 -10.45 21.40
CA LEU A 69 -16.52 -9.38 20.62
C LEU A 69 -16.26 -9.39 19.10
N ASP A 70 -15.23 -10.07 18.58
CA ASP A 70 -14.95 -10.10 17.15
C ASP A 70 -16.15 -10.64 16.34
N ARG A 71 -16.48 -9.94 15.26
CA ARG A 71 -17.42 -10.35 14.20
C ARG A 71 -16.71 -11.01 13.02
N LEU A 72 -15.37 -11.01 13.00
CA LEU A 72 -14.52 -11.68 12.00
C LEU A 72 -13.61 -12.73 12.67
N ALA A 73 -13.44 -13.90 12.04
CA ALA A 73 -12.63 -15.00 12.53
C ALA A 73 -11.13 -14.85 12.20
N GLY A 74 -10.26 -15.45 13.02
CA GLY A 74 -8.80 -15.45 12.87
C GLY A 74 -8.15 -14.18 13.43
N ILE A 75 -6.93 -14.28 13.97
CA ILE A 75 -6.21 -13.13 14.57
C ILE A 75 -4.82 -12.97 13.95
N THR A 76 -4.03 -14.05 13.92
CA THR A 76 -2.73 -14.12 13.26
C THR A 76 -2.47 -15.56 12.79
N ILE A 77 -1.54 -15.73 11.85
CA ILE A 77 -0.98 -17.06 11.53
C ILE A 77 0.17 -17.41 12.47
N VAL A 78 0.53 -18.69 12.50
CA VAL A 78 1.72 -19.16 13.21
C VAL A 78 2.97 -18.56 12.59
N GLU A 79 3.90 -18.14 13.44
CA GLU A 79 5.19 -17.58 13.07
C GLU A 79 6.25 -18.70 12.97
N PRO A 80 6.94 -18.91 11.83
CA PRO A 80 8.12 -19.77 11.77
C PRO A 80 9.19 -19.32 12.78
N ALA A 81 9.48 -20.17 13.76
CA ALA A 81 10.55 -19.91 14.73
C ALA A 81 11.94 -20.19 14.11
N PRO A 82 13.04 -19.66 14.69
CA PRO A 82 14.40 -19.98 14.24
C PRO A 82 14.64 -21.49 14.08
N GLY A 83 15.21 -21.90 12.94
CA GLY A 83 15.37 -23.30 12.56
C GLY A 83 14.24 -23.87 11.70
N SER A 84 13.22 -23.08 11.39
CA SER A 84 12.24 -23.43 10.36
C SER A 84 12.88 -23.43 8.97
N THR A 85 12.35 -24.26 8.07
CA THR A 85 12.83 -24.37 6.67
C THR A 85 11.72 -24.05 5.67
N ILE A 86 10.81 -23.15 6.05
CA ILE A 86 9.67 -22.71 5.24
C ILE A 86 10.16 -21.71 4.19
N ASP A 87 9.83 -21.94 2.93
CA ASP A 87 9.97 -20.97 1.85
C ASP A 87 8.59 -20.70 1.23
N LEU A 88 8.12 -19.46 1.31
CA LEU A 88 6.82 -19.06 0.74
C LEU A 88 6.97 -18.40 -0.63
N GLY A 89 8.19 -18.19 -1.12
CA GLY A 89 8.47 -17.35 -2.28
C GLY A 89 8.51 -15.87 -1.94
N ASN A 90 8.55 -15.04 -2.98
CA ASN A 90 8.59 -13.58 -2.86
C ASN A 90 7.22 -12.96 -3.14
N TYR A 91 6.87 -11.97 -2.32
CA TYR A 91 5.75 -11.07 -2.51
C TYR A 91 6.11 -9.74 -1.85
N ASP A 92 6.23 -8.69 -2.66
CA ASP A 92 6.51 -7.35 -2.17
C ASP A 92 5.24 -6.73 -1.59
N GLY A 93 5.37 -6.13 -0.40
CA GLY A 93 4.28 -5.41 0.25
C GLY A 93 3.85 -4.15 -0.50
N HIS A 94 4.60 -3.68 -1.49
CA HIS A 94 4.21 -2.58 -2.37
C HIS A 94 3.28 -3.02 -3.52
N TYR A 95 3.05 -4.33 -3.70
CA TYR A 95 2.11 -4.83 -4.70
C TYR A 95 0.70 -4.88 -4.10
N THR A 96 -0.34 -4.51 -4.85
CA THR A 96 -1.71 -4.81 -4.43
C THR A 96 -1.92 -6.31 -4.61
N PRO A 97 -2.38 -7.06 -3.59
CA PRO A 97 -2.99 -8.35 -3.87
C PRO A 97 -4.13 -8.15 -4.88
N GLY A 98 -4.42 -9.17 -5.69
CA GLY A 98 -5.57 -9.16 -6.58
C GLY A 98 -6.89 -9.32 -5.82
N HIS A 99 -7.17 -8.44 -4.84
CA HIS A 99 -8.34 -8.50 -3.97
C HIS A 99 -9.65 -8.52 -4.76
N ALA A 100 -9.75 -7.71 -5.81
CA ALA A 100 -10.90 -7.72 -6.72
C ALA A 100 -11.14 -9.12 -7.31
N ASN A 101 -10.07 -9.81 -7.70
CA ASN A 101 -10.13 -11.13 -8.29
C ASN A 101 -10.44 -12.21 -7.22
N ILE A 102 -9.84 -12.10 -6.04
CA ILE A 102 -10.12 -12.96 -4.89
C ILE A 102 -11.61 -12.89 -4.52
N ILE A 103 -12.19 -11.68 -4.43
CA ILE A 103 -13.62 -11.49 -4.14
C ILE A 103 -14.50 -12.01 -5.28
N ARG A 104 -14.14 -11.72 -6.53
CA ARG A 104 -14.94 -12.09 -7.70
C ARG A 104 -15.00 -13.60 -7.93
N LEU A 105 -13.89 -14.32 -7.72
CA LEU A 105 -13.79 -15.74 -8.03
C LEU A 105 -13.90 -16.63 -6.79
N GLY A 106 -13.61 -16.10 -5.60
CA GLY A 106 -13.42 -16.90 -4.41
C GLY A 106 -12.22 -17.85 -4.51
N TYR A 107 -11.98 -18.60 -3.44
CA TYR A 107 -10.88 -19.57 -3.44
C TYR A 107 -11.14 -20.74 -4.38
N THR A 108 -12.39 -21.18 -4.49
CA THR A 108 -12.78 -22.29 -5.36
C THR A 108 -12.66 -21.91 -6.83
N GLY A 109 -13.09 -20.71 -7.23
CA GLY A 109 -12.99 -20.26 -8.62
C GLY A 109 -11.55 -20.15 -9.11
N ILE A 110 -10.63 -19.63 -8.30
CA ILE A 110 -9.19 -19.56 -8.66
C ILE A 110 -8.61 -20.98 -8.78
N ARG A 111 -8.87 -21.85 -7.80
CA ARG A 111 -8.46 -23.26 -7.82
C ARG A 111 -8.99 -23.99 -9.06
N ASP A 112 -10.25 -23.82 -9.39
CA ASP A 112 -10.92 -24.57 -10.45
C ASP A 112 -10.46 -24.11 -11.83
N ARG A 113 -10.23 -22.80 -12.03
CA ARG A 113 -9.56 -22.29 -13.23
C ARG A 113 -8.16 -22.86 -13.40
N ALA A 114 -7.40 -22.97 -12.31
CA ALA A 114 -6.08 -23.58 -12.37
C ALA A 114 -6.15 -25.08 -12.74
N LYS A 115 -7.12 -25.83 -12.18
CA LYS A 115 -7.38 -27.24 -12.55
C LYS A 115 -7.74 -27.40 -14.03
N GLU A 116 -8.60 -26.52 -14.54
CA GLU A 116 -9.00 -26.52 -15.95
C GLU A 116 -7.80 -26.29 -16.88
N LYS A 117 -7.01 -25.23 -16.63
CA LYS A 117 -5.80 -24.94 -17.41
C LYS A 117 -4.77 -26.08 -17.33
N LEU A 118 -4.58 -26.67 -16.16
CA LEU A 118 -3.61 -27.75 -15.94
C LEU A 118 -3.91 -29.02 -16.74
N ALA A 119 -5.19 -29.28 -17.05
CA ALA A 119 -5.61 -30.51 -17.73
C ALA A 119 -5.02 -30.65 -19.15
N ALA A 120 -4.78 -29.53 -19.84
CA ALA A 120 -4.23 -29.50 -21.20
C ALA A 120 -2.79 -28.95 -21.27
N GLU A 121 -2.25 -28.43 -20.16
CA GLU A 121 -0.93 -27.79 -20.14
C GLU A 121 0.22 -28.82 -20.10
N THR A 122 1.23 -28.59 -20.93
CA THR A 122 2.40 -29.46 -21.08
C THR A 122 3.71 -28.75 -20.71
N ASP A 123 3.73 -27.42 -20.68
CA ASP A 123 4.89 -26.64 -20.26
C ASP A 123 5.19 -26.86 -18.77
N PRO A 124 6.38 -27.36 -18.40
CA PRO A 124 6.69 -27.69 -17.01
C PRO A 124 6.60 -26.50 -16.04
N ALA A 125 6.97 -25.29 -16.46
CA ALA A 125 6.93 -24.11 -15.60
C ALA A 125 5.50 -23.65 -15.34
N LYS A 126 4.66 -23.65 -16.38
CA LYS A 126 3.22 -23.35 -16.23
C LYS A 126 2.51 -24.39 -15.38
N ARG A 127 2.87 -25.67 -15.54
CA ARG A 127 2.34 -26.76 -14.70
C ARG A 127 2.72 -26.56 -13.24
N ASP A 128 3.97 -26.22 -12.94
CA ASP A 128 4.43 -25.93 -11.57
C ASP A 128 3.61 -24.77 -10.95
N PHE A 129 3.38 -23.68 -11.70
CA PHE A 129 2.52 -22.57 -11.26
C PHE A 129 1.07 -23.01 -10.98
N LEU A 130 0.45 -23.76 -11.89
CA LEU A 130 -0.95 -24.17 -11.78
C LEU A 130 -1.14 -25.19 -10.65
N GLU A 131 -0.22 -26.15 -10.50
CA GLU A 131 -0.22 -27.12 -9.39
C GLU A 131 -0.02 -26.41 -8.04
N ALA A 132 0.92 -25.46 -7.97
CA ALA A 132 1.13 -24.62 -6.79
C ALA A 132 -0.12 -23.80 -6.42
N THR A 133 -0.77 -23.19 -7.41
CA THR A 133 -2.03 -22.46 -7.24
C THR A 133 -3.10 -23.35 -6.63
N ILE A 134 -3.29 -24.56 -7.15
CA ILE A 134 -4.28 -25.51 -6.61
C ILE A 134 -3.99 -25.81 -5.13
N ILE A 135 -2.74 -26.10 -4.79
CA ILE A 135 -2.34 -26.43 -3.41
C ILE A 135 -2.60 -25.24 -2.47
N SER A 136 -2.19 -24.03 -2.86
CA SER A 136 -2.37 -22.82 -2.05
C SER A 136 -3.84 -22.52 -1.77
N TYR A 137 -4.69 -22.57 -2.79
CA TYR A 137 -6.11 -22.26 -2.62
C TYR A 137 -6.87 -23.38 -1.93
N GLU A 138 -6.47 -24.65 -2.08
CA GLU A 138 -7.00 -25.73 -1.25
C GLU A 138 -6.61 -25.58 0.23
N ALA A 139 -5.41 -25.05 0.52
CA ALA A 139 -5.01 -24.74 1.89
C ALA A 139 -5.85 -23.60 2.49
N ALA A 140 -6.11 -22.53 1.73
CA ALA A 140 -7.00 -21.43 2.14
C ALA A 140 -8.44 -21.91 2.41
N ILE A 141 -8.98 -22.78 1.55
CA ILE A 141 -10.30 -23.41 1.75
C ILE A 141 -10.34 -24.22 3.05
N ARG A 142 -9.33 -25.07 3.30
CA ARG A 142 -9.24 -25.84 4.55
C ARG A 142 -9.11 -24.92 5.78
N PHE A 143 -8.41 -23.81 5.65
CA PHE A 143 -8.27 -22.81 6.70
C PHE A 143 -9.61 -22.17 7.05
N ALA A 144 -10.38 -21.73 6.04
CA ALA A 144 -11.73 -21.20 6.22
C ALA A 144 -12.69 -22.23 6.84
N ALA A 145 -12.68 -23.48 6.34
CA ALA A 145 -13.51 -24.56 6.87
C ALA A 145 -13.23 -24.87 8.36
N ARG A 146 -11.97 -24.79 8.79
CA ARG A 146 -11.60 -24.95 10.21
C ARG A 146 -12.19 -23.82 11.06
N HIS A 147 -12.16 -22.59 10.57
CA HIS A 147 -12.74 -21.43 11.27
C HIS A 147 -14.27 -21.48 11.29
N ALA A 148 -14.92 -21.95 10.21
CA ALA A 148 -16.37 -22.16 10.17
C ALA A 148 -16.83 -23.12 11.28
N ARG A 149 -16.19 -24.30 11.38
CA ARG A 149 -16.48 -25.28 12.44
C ARG A 149 -16.24 -24.71 13.83
N TYR A 150 -15.13 -23.99 14.02
CA TYR A 150 -14.80 -23.40 15.31
C TYR A 150 -15.82 -22.32 15.74
N ALA A 151 -16.24 -21.46 14.82
CA ALA A 151 -17.27 -20.46 15.06
C ALA A 151 -18.61 -21.12 15.46
N HIS A 152 -19.00 -22.20 14.77
CA HIS A 152 -20.19 -22.99 15.12
C HIS A 152 -20.07 -23.61 16.51
N GLU A 153 -18.93 -24.23 16.84
CA GLU A 153 -18.69 -24.80 18.18
C GLU A 153 -18.80 -23.73 19.27
N MET A 154 -18.26 -22.53 19.03
CA MET A 154 -18.39 -21.40 19.96
C MET A 154 -19.84 -20.90 20.06
N ALA A 155 -20.60 -20.93 18.97
CA ALA A 155 -22.01 -20.55 18.94
C ALA A 155 -22.87 -21.49 19.81
N ASP A 156 -22.58 -22.80 19.80
CA ASP A 156 -23.28 -23.80 20.61
C ASP A 156 -22.94 -23.69 22.11
N GLN A 157 -21.75 -23.18 22.45
CA GLN A 157 -21.25 -23.10 23.82
C GLN A 157 -21.60 -21.79 24.52
N THR A 158 -21.82 -20.71 23.77
CA THR A 158 -22.14 -19.41 24.37
C THR A 158 -23.55 -19.38 24.96
N LYS A 159 -23.70 -18.71 26.11
CA LYS A 159 -24.99 -18.53 26.78
C LYS A 159 -25.72 -17.26 26.36
N ASP A 160 -25.00 -16.34 25.71
CA ASP A 160 -25.58 -15.10 25.19
C ASP A 160 -26.21 -15.39 23.81
N PRO A 161 -27.54 -15.29 23.67
CA PRO A 161 -28.22 -15.58 22.41
C PRO A 161 -27.83 -14.62 21.28
N THR A 162 -27.46 -13.38 21.61
CA THR A 162 -27.00 -12.40 20.61
C THR A 162 -25.66 -12.86 20.06
N ARG A 163 -24.72 -13.17 20.95
CA ARG A 163 -23.42 -13.70 20.55
C ARG A 163 -23.51 -15.05 19.82
N ALA A 164 -24.46 -15.91 20.19
CA ALA A 164 -24.69 -17.18 19.49
C ALA A 164 -25.08 -16.93 18.03
N ALA A 165 -26.04 -16.02 17.79
CA ALA A 165 -26.46 -15.65 16.44
C ALA A 165 -25.31 -15.03 15.63
N GLU A 166 -24.51 -14.17 16.25
CA GLU A 166 -23.33 -13.57 15.61
C GLU A 166 -22.29 -14.61 15.17
N LEU A 167 -22.00 -15.59 16.04
CA LEU A 167 -21.04 -16.66 15.76
C LEU A 167 -21.57 -17.63 14.70
N TRP A 168 -22.88 -17.87 14.68
CA TRP A 168 -23.54 -18.62 13.61
C TRP A 168 -23.41 -17.91 12.25
N GLN A 169 -23.67 -16.61 12.19
CA GLN A 169 -23.46 -15.82 10.96
C GLN A 169 -22.00 -15.87 10.50
N LEU A 170 -21.04 -15.78 11.43
CA LEU A 170 -19.63 -15.88 11.11
C LEU A 170 -19.23 -17.29 10.63
N ALA A 171 -19.83 -18.33 11.21
CA ALA A 171 -19.63 -19.72 10.78
C ALA A 171 -20.09 -19.92 9.33
N GLU A 172 -21.30 -19.45 9.00
CA GLU A 172 -21.86 -19.49 7.65
C GLU A 172 -21.00 -18.68 6.67
N ALA A 173 -20.59 -17.46 7.02
CA ALA A 173 -19.70 -16.65 6.19
C ALA A 173 -18.34 -17.33 5.94
N CYS A 174 -17.77 -18.01 6.94
CA CYS A 174 -16.54 -18.79 6.74
C CYS A 174 -16.77 -20.04 5.88
N GLN A 175 -17.93 -20.70 6.02
CA GLN A 175 -18.31 -21.89 5.26
C GLN A 175 -18.51 -21.56 3.78
N GLU A 176 -19.13 -20.42 3.50
CA GLU A 176 -19.34 -19.89 2.15
C GLU A 176 -18.02 -19.79 1.35
N LEU A 177 -16.93 -19.35 2.00
CA LEU A 177 -15.60 -19.25 1.37
C LEU A 177 -15.02 -20.61 0.93
N THR A 178 -15.62 -21.72 1.36
CA THR A 178 -15.20 -23.08 1.01
C THR A 178 -15.92 -23.61 -0.22
N GLU A 179 -17.03 -22.98 -0.60
CA GLU A 179 -17.96 -23.47 -1.63
C GLU A 179 -17.93 -22.59 -2.89
N GLY A 180 -17.72 -21.28 -2.74
CA GLY A 180 -17.82 -20.34 -3.84
C GLY A 180 -17.16 -18.98 -3.57
N PRO A 181 -17.35 -18.02 -4.51
CA PRO A 181 -17.17 -16.61 -4.23
C PRO A 181 -18.09 -16.16 -3.08
N PRO A 182 -17.68 -15.18 -2.26
CA PRO A 182 -18.56 -14.58 -1.26
C PRO A 182 -19.77 -13.93 -1.93
N THR A 183 -20.94 -14.12 -1.34
CA THR A 183 -22.25 -13.58 -1.73
C THR A 183 -22.82 -12.66 -0.65
N SER A 184 -22.28 -12.71 0.57
CA SER A 184 -22.58 -11.79 1.67
C SER A 184 -21.43 -10.80 1.94
N PHE A 185 -21.76 -9.63 2.50
CA PHE A 185 -20.79 -8.61 2.88
C PHE A 185 -19.85 -9.11 3.98
N LEU A 186 -20.37 -9.88 4.94
CA LEU A 186 -19.56 -10.49 6.00
C LEU A 186 -18.54 -11.48 5.43
N ALA A 187 -18.93 -12.35 4.49
CA ALA A 187 -18.02 -13.27 3.84
C ALA A 187 -16.95 -12.53 3.02
N GLY A 188 -17.33 -11.45 2.32
CA GLY A 188 -16.38 -10.57 1.63
C GLY A 188 -15.32 -9.99 2.56
N LEU A 189 -15.72 -9.39 3.68
CA LEU A 189 -14.79 -8.86 4.70
C LEU A 189 -13.92 -9.97 5.31
N GLN A 190 -14.49 -11.14 5.60
CA GLN A 190 -13.77 -12.28 6.14
C GLN A 190 -12.70 -12.79 5.18
N MET A 191 -12.99 -12.81 3.87
CA MET A 191 -12.04 -13.21 2.83
C MET A 191 -10.89 -12.21 2.70
N LEU A 192 -11.16 -10.90 2.76
CA LEU A 192 -10.09 -9.89 2.80
C LEU A 192 -9.24 -10.00 4.07
N TRP A 193 -9.88 -10.25 5.22
CA TRP A 193 -9.16 -10.44 6.48
C TRP A 193 -8.25 -11.69 6.46
N PHE A 194 -8.73 -12.81 5.90
CA PHE A 194 -7.88 -13.99 5.72
C PHE A 194 -6.75 -13.73 4.71
N THR A 195 -7.01 -13.01 3.62
CA THR A 195 -5.97 -12.60 2.67
C THR A 195 -4.87 -11.80 3.36
N PHE A 196 -5.25 -10.88 4.26
CA PHE A 196 -4.29 -10.17 5.12
C PHE A 196 -3.50 -11.15 6.01
N MET A 197 -4.18 -12.06 6.72
CA MET A 197 -3.52 -13.06 7.57
C MET A 197 -2.54 -13.96 6.81
N PHE A 198 -2.76 -14.19 5.52
CA PHE A 198 -1.89 -14.98 4.65
C PHE A 198 -0.65 -14.22 4.18
N GLY A 199 -0.45 -12.99 4.64
CA GLY A 199 0.68 -12.13 4.27
C GLY A 199 0.34 -11.05 3.26
N GLY A 200 -0.95 -10.80 2.98
CA GLY A 200 -1.38 -9.75 2.07
C GLY A 200 -1.05 -8.39 2.66
N ARG A 201 -0.04 -7.72 2.09
CA ARG A 201 0.44 -6.41 2.53
C ARG A 201 0.20 -5.37 1.43
N GLY A 202 0.35 -4.11 1.80
CA GLY A 202 0.18 -2.98 0.89
C GLY A 202 -1.25 -2.52 0.72
N SER A 203 -1.48 -1.86 -0.40
CA SER A 203 -2.81 -1.38 -0.78
C SER A 203 -3.81 -2.54 -0.84
N ILE A 204 -4.95 -2.36 -0.18
CA ILE A 204 -6.12 -3.19 -0.45
C ILE A 204 -6.72 -2.78 -1.80
N GLY A 205 -6.61 -1.50 -2.15
CA GLY A 205 -7.09 -0.89 -3.39
C GLY A 205 -8.50 -0.32 -3.23
N ARG A 206 -9.33 -0.40 -4.28
CA ARG A 206 -10.68 0.18 -4.35
C ARG A 206 -11.73 -0.64 -3.58
N PHE A 207 -11.49 -0.77 -2.28
CA PHE A 207 -12.28 -1.53 -1.31
C PHE A 207 -13.78 -1.24 -1.43
N ASP A 208 -14.14 0.03 -1.57
CA ASP A 208 -15.52 0.48 -1.66
C ASP A 208 -16.20 0.11 -2.98
N GLN A 209 -15.47 -0.32 -4.01
CA GLN A 209 -16.06 -0.73 -5.30
C GLN A 209 -16.35 -2.22 -5.33
N TRP A 210 -15.41 -3.07 -4.91
CA TRP A 210 -15.55 -4.52 -5.07
C TRP A 210 -16.44 -5.15 -4.00
N LEU A 211 -16.54 -4.55 -2.81
CA LEU A 211 -17.45 -5.02 -1.77
C LEU A 211 -18.86 -4.42 -1.86
N TYR A 212 -19.04 -3.34 -2.62
CA TYR A 212 -20.34 -2.67 -2.70
C TYR A 212 -21.47 -3.56 -3.22
N PRO A 213 -21.27 -4.42 -4.24
CA PRO A 213 -22.31 -5.38 -4.65
C PRO A 213 -22.76 -6.31 -3.52
N LEU A 214 -21.84 -6.78 -2.67
CA LEU A 214 -22.15 -7.65 -1.53
C LEU A 214 -22.91 -6.89 -0.44
N TYR A 215 -22.48 -5.68 -0.13
CA TYR A 215 -23.19 -4.79 0.80
C TYR A 215 -24.62 -4.49 0.33
N ARG A 216 -24.79 -4.16 -0.95
CA ARG A 216 -26.11 -3.89 -1.54
C ARG A 216 -27.02 -5.10 -1.52
N HIS A 217 -26.49 -6.27 -1.84
CA HIS A 217 -27.24 -7.52 -1.77
C HIS A 217 -27.81 -7.77 -0.37
N ASP A 218 -26.98 -7.65 0.66
CA ASP A 218 -27.40 -7.90 2.04
C ASP A 218 -28.38 -6.84 2.57
N LEU A 219 -28.20 -5.58 2.18
CA LEU A 219 -29.17 -4.52 2.49
C LEU A 219 -30.54 -4.79 1.87
N GLU A 220 -30.58 -5.15 0.58
CA GLU A 220 -31.81 -5.33 -0.18
C GLU A 220 -32.57 -6.59 0.24
N SER A 221 -31.85 -7.64 0.62
CA SER A 221 -32.44 -8.86 1.21
C SER A 221 -32.87 -8.69 2.66
N GLY A 222 -32.39 -7.64 3.35
CA GLY A 222 -32.62 -7.40 4.78
C GLY A 222 -31.75 -8.27 5.69
N ALA A 223 -30.73 -8.93 5.15
CA ALA A 223 -29.76 -9.71 5.92
C ALA A 223 -28.82 -8.84 6.76
N LEU A 224 -28.62 -7.58 6.35
CA LEU A 224 -27.74 -6.62 7.00
C LEU A 224 -28.43 -5.26 7.10
N THR A 225 -28.28 -4.57 8.23
CA THR A 225 -28.65 -3.15 8.34
C THR A 225 -27.44 -2.25 8.11
N PRO A 226 -27.62 -0.96 7.78
CA PRO A 226 -26.49 -0.03 7.71
C PRO A 226 -25.67 0.07 9.00
N LEU A 227 -26.30 -0.08 10.18
CA LEU A 227 -25.58 -0.08 11.46
C LEU A 227 -24.73 -1.33 11.64
N ASP A 228 -25.24 -2.50 11.25
CA ASP A 228 -24.47 -3.74 11.29
C ASP A 228 -23.27 -3.68 10.34
N ALA A 229 -23.47 -3.13 9.13
CA ALA A 229 -22.39 -2.95 8.15
C ALA A 229 -21.29 -2.02 8.69
N GLN A 230 -21.67 -0.93 9.35
CA GLN A 230 -20.73 -0.01 9.99
C GLN A 230 -19.92 -0.69 11.09
N GLU A 231 -20.57 -1.47 11.96
CA GLU A 231 -19.90 -2.22 13.03
C GLU A 231 -18.92 -3.26 12.46
N LEU A 232 -19.27 -3.91 11.35
CA LEU A 232 -18.38 -4.84 10.64
C LEU A 232 -17.14 -4.15 10.07
N ILE A 233 -17.31 -2.98 9.43
CA ILE A 233 -16.19 -2.18 8.91
C ILE A 233 -15.30 -1.70 10.06
N GLU A 234 -15.89 -1.23 11.16
CA GLU A 234 -15.15 -0.79 12.35
C GLU A 234 -14.36 -1.95 12.96
N ASN A 235 -14.95 -3.15 13.06
CA ASN A 235 -14.21 -4.33 13.51
C ASN A 235 -13.06 -4.68 12.55
N TYR A 236 -13.31 -4.70 11.23
CA TYR A 236 -12.28 -4.96 10.22
C TYR A 236 -11.10 -3.98 10.36
N PHE A 237 -11.38 -2.69 10.52
CA PHE A 237 -10.36 -1.65 10.70
C PHE A 237 -9.55 -1.88 11.98
N VAL A 238 -10.18 -2.24 13.11
CA VAL A 238 -9.44 -2.62 14.32
C VAL A 238 -8.49 -3.79 14.04
N LYS A 239 -8.95 -4.82 13.31
CA LYS A 239 -8.11 -5.99 13.00
C LYS A 239 -6.96 -5.66 12.05
N LEU A 240 -7.14 -4.72 11.12
CA LEU A 240 -6.02 -4.21 10.31
C LEU A 240 -4.92 -3.57 11.16
N ASN A 241 -5.19 -3.15 12.39
CA ASN A 241 -4.13 -2.66 13.30
C ASN A 241 -3.38 -3.78 14.02
N TYR A 242 -3.74 -5.06 13.83
CA TYR A 242 -3.01 -6.18 14.39
C TYR A 242 -1.73 -6.41 13.58
N PHE A 243 -0.70 -5.59 13.85
CA PHE A 243 0.64 -5.80 13.30
C PHE A 243 1.14 -7.16 13.78
N ALA A 244 1.44 -8.11 12.88
CA ALA A 244 2.16 -9.32 13.28
C ALA A 244 3.53 -8.91 13.84
N ALA A 245 4.02 -9.53 14.92
CA ALA A 245 5.39 -9.23 15.35
C ALA A 245 6.35 -9.85 14.34
N SER A 246 7.42 -9.11 14.10
CA SER A 246 8.48 -9.35 13.12
C SER A 246 8.08 -8.95 11.69
N ASP A 247 8.63 -7.80 11.31
CA ASP A 247 8.91 -7.41 9.93
C ASP A 247 9.66 -8.51 9.14
N ASP A 248 10.19 -9.54 9.81
CA ASP A 248 10.95 -10.67 9.24
C ASP A 248 10.08 -11.80 8.64
N LEU A 249 8.81 -11.98 9.01
CA LEU A 249 8.17 -13.28 8.77
C LEU A 249 7.81 -13.61 7.31
N MET A 250 7.75 -12.59 6.45
CA MET A 250 7.35 -12.73 5.04
C MET A 250 8.28 -12.01 4.07
N GLN A 251 9.27 -11.30 4.59
CA GLN A 251 10.40 -10.84 3.81
C GLN A 251 11.37 -12.02 3.77
N ASN A 252 11.37 -12.76 2.66
CA ASN A 252 12.49 -13.60 2.25
C ASN A 252 13.72 -12.74 1.89
N ILE A 253 13.98 -11.68 2.67
CA ILE A 253 15.13 -10.82 2.53
C ILE A 253 16.03 -11.20 3.69
N THR A 254 17.04 -12.03 3.43
CA THR A 254 18.06 -12.27 4.44
C THR A 254 18.67 -10.92 4.81
N ARG A 255 19.14 -10.74 6.06
CA ARG A 255 19.93 -9.54 6.45
C ARG A 255 21.04 -9.22 5.45
N GLU A 256 21.55 -10.22 4.74
CA GLU A 256 22.59 -10.13 3.71
C GLU A 256 22.09 -9.51 2.38
N GLN A 257 20.79 -9.63 2.06
CA GLN A 257 20.17 -9.03 0.87
C GLN A 257 19.73 -7.58 1.09
N ILE A 258 19.48 -7.16 2.34
CA ILE A 258 19.23 -5.75 2.69
C ILE A 258 20.51 -4.97 2.98
N ALA A 259 21.63 -5.65 3.28
CA ALA A 259 22.90 -5.02 3.57
C ALA A 259 23.34 -3.97 2.51
N PRO A 260 23.21 -4.19 1.19
CA PRO A 260 23.61 -3.20 0.20
C PRO A 260 22.65 -1.99 0.11
N VAL A 261 21.42 -2.10 0.61
CA VAL A 261 20.42 -1.03 0.62
C VAL A 261 20.43 -0.26 1.95
N LEU A 262 20.88 -0.91 3.03
CA LEU A 262 21.00 -0.36 4.37
C LEU A 262 22.37 0.31 4.63
N ASP A 263 23.43 -0.05 3.90
CA ASP A 263 24.79 0.45 4.17
C ASP A 263 25.02 1.92 3.80
N ASP A 264 24.14 2.57 3.02
CA ASP A 264 24.32 3.98 2.63
C ASP A 264 23.65 5.00 3.60
N VAL A 265 22.90 4.58 4.63
CA VAL A 265 22.23 5.54 5.55
C VAL A 265 22.14 5.07 7.03
N HIS A 266 22.96 4.11 7.47
CA HIS A 266 23.06 3.79 8.90
C HIS A 266 24.15 4.62 9.61
N ASP A 267 23.79 5.84 10.00
CA ASP A 267 24.34 6.40 11.22
C ASP A 267 23.74 5.59 12.40
N ALA A 268 24.59 4.89 13.15
CA ALA A 268 24.18 4.03 14.26
C ALA A 268 23.38 4.76 15.35
N GLU A 269 23.35 6.10 15.33
CA GLU A 269 22.61 6.95 16.25
C GLU A 269 21.25 7.44 15.71
N ARG A 270 20.93 7.20 14.43
CA ARG A 270 19.64 7.54 13.83
C ARG A 270 19.13 6.37 12.98
N PRO A 271 18.50 5.36 13.60
CA PRO A 271 17.65 4.49 12.79
C PRO A 271 16.63 5.40 12.09
N TYR A 272 16.51 5.30 10.76
CA TYR A 272 15.21 5.52 10.11
C TYR A 272 14.20 4.94 11.07
N VAL A 273 13.30 5.77 11.62
CA VAL A 273 12.34 5.35 12.62
C VAL A 273 11.66 4.13 12.02
N ALA A 274 12.06 2.93 12.44
CA ALA A 274 11.44 1.71 12.00
C ALA A 274 9.99 1.94 12.36
N ILE A 275 9.15 2.02 11.32
CA ILE A 275 7.78 2.46 11.47
C ILE A 275 7.04 1.23 12.00
N HIS A 276 7.28 0.89 13.26
CA HIS A 276 6.78 -0.32 13.93
C HIS A 276 5.23 -0.33 14.04
N ASN A 277 4.57 0.70 13.53
CA ASN A 277 3.12 0.91 13.52
C ASN A 277 2.59 1.48 12.18
N ASP A 278 3.36 1.43 11.10
CA ASP A 278 2.89 1.81 9.76
C ASP A 278 3.26 0.70 8.78
N SER A 279 2.24 0.09 8.23
CA SER A 279 2.38 -1.04 7.33
C SER A 279 2.10 -0.66 5.88
N LEU A 280 1.98 0.65 5.60
CA LEU A 280 1.65 1.20 4.29
C LEU A 280 0.34 0.63 3.71
N ARG A 281 -0.51 0.08 4.59
CA ARG A 281 -1.78 -0.55 4.21
C ARG A 281 -2.82 0.51 4.02
N ASN A 282 -3.44 0.50 2.85
CA ASN A 282 -4.31 1.59 2.49
C ASN A 282 -5.55 1.12 1.73
N ILE A 283 -6.61 1.92 1.81
CA ILE A 283 -7.81 1.74 1.00
C ILE A 283 -8.07 3.01 0.21
N VAL A 284 -8.53 2.84 -1.03
CA VAL A 284 -8.91 3.93 -1.92
C VAL A 284 -10.42 4.01 -1.98
N LEU A 285 -10.96 5.22 -1.82
CA LEU A 285 -12.37 5.53 -1.76
C LEU A 285 -12.74 6.59 -2.80
N GLY A 286 -13.96 6.52 -3.33
CA GLY A 286 -14.48 7.50 -4.28
C GLY A 286 -13.76 7.48 -5.63
N GLY A 287 -13.60 8.65 -6.25
CA GLY A 287 -13.03 8.81 -7.60
C GLY A 287 -14.03 8.47 -8.71
N GLN A 288 -13.52 7.96 -9.84
CA GLN A 288 -14.34 7.62 -11.01
C GLN A 288 -14.49 6.11 -11.20
N THR A 289 -15.61 5.67 -11.76
CA THR A 289 -15.76 4.33 -12.32
C THR A 289 -14.95 4.23 -13.63
N PRO A 290 -14.70 3.03 -14.19
CA PRO A 290 -14.06 2.91 -15.50
C PRO A 290 -14.79 3.69 -16.62
N ALA A 291 -16.12 3.84 -16.50
CA ALA A 291 -16.94 4.63 -17.41
C ALA A 291 -16.73 6.16 -17.27
N GLY A 292 -16.21 6.62 -16.13
CA GLY A 292 -15.99 8.05 -15.83
C GLY A 292 -17.09 8.68 -14.98
N ASP A 293 -18.02 7.89 -14.47
CA ASP A 293 -19.04 8.35 -13.52
C ASP A 293 -18.47 8.42 -12.10
N ASP A 294 -19.11 9.17 -11.20
CA ASP A 294 -18.75 9.16 -9.77
C ASP A 294 -18.85 7.75 -9.19
N ALA A 295 -17.79 7.31 -8.52
CA ALA A 295 -17.70 6.00 -7.88
C ALA A 295 -18.03 6.03 -6.38
N SER A 296 -18.29 7.22 -5.82
CA SER A 296 -18.62 7.38 -4.41
C SER A 296 -19.91 6.63 -4.06
N ASN A 297 -19.89 5.89 -2.96
CA ASN A 297 -21.04 5.12 -2.50
C ASN A 297 -21.12 5.05 -0.97
N GLU A 298 -22.13 4.36 -0.46
CA GLU A 298 -22.35 4.18 0.98
C GLU A 298 -21.14 3.62 1.74
N LEU A 299 -20.36 2.71 1.13
CA LEU A 299 -19.14 2.19 1.76
C LEU A 299 -18.03 3.23 1.82
N SER A 300 -17.93 4.14 0.84
CA SER A 300 -16.99 5.26 0.87
C SER A 300 -17.23 6.13 2.13
N GLU A 301 -18.48 6.48 2.41
CA GLU A 301 -18.84 7.22 3.64
C GLU A 301 -18.59 6.40 4.92
N MET A 302 -18.97 5.12 4.93
CA MET A 302 -18.83 4.25 6.10
C MET A 302 -17.36 4.04 6.50
N CYS A 303 -16.45 3.92 5.52
CA CYS A 303 -15.02 3.81 5.76
C CYS A 303 -14.44 5.10 6.37
N LEU A 304 -14.85 6.28 5.87
CA LEU A 304 -14.46 7.56 6.48
C LEU A 304 -14.98 7.68 7.91
N ILE A 305 -16.24 7.31 8.15
CA ILE A 305 -16.82 7.33 9.50
C ILE A 305 -16.05 6.38 10.44
N ALA A 306 -15.73 5.18 9.99
CA ALA A 306 -14.95 4.22 10.78
C ALA A 306 -13.56 4.77 11.14
N GLY A 307 -12.83 5.34 10.17
CA GLY A 307 -11.53 5.96 10.43
C GLY A 307 -11.61 7.14 11.40
N GLY A 308 -12.59 8.04 11.20
CA GLY A 308 -12.80 9.19 12.08
C GLY A 308 -13.22 8.84 13.50
N ARG A 309 -13.98 7.74 13.69
CA ARG A 309 -14.36 7.24 15.02
C ARG A 309 -13.21 6.52 15.72
N LEU A 310 -12.59 5.58 15.01
CA LEU A 310 -11.56 4.72 15.60
C LEU A 310 -10.27 5.48 15.88
N MET A 311 -9.88 6.43 15.01
CA MET A 311 -8.63 7.18 15.12
C MET A 311 -7.42 6.24 15.27
N LEU A 312 -7.43 5.13 14.54
CA LEU A 312 -6.35 4.15 14.51
C LEU A 312 -5.42 4.41 13.31
N PRO A 313 -4.13 3.99 13.39
CA PRO A 313 -3.18 4.18 12.29
C PRO A 313 -3.59 3.54 10.96
N GLU A 314 -4.22 2.35 11.02
CA GLU A 314 -4.63 1.57 9.85
C GLU A 314 -6.15 1.43 9.75
N PRO A 315 -6.68 1.24 8.53
CA PRO A 315 -6.00 1.45 7.25
C PRO A 315 -5.75 2.94 7.00
N LYS A 316 -4.74 3.26 6.18
CA LYS A 316 -4.62 4.61 5.59
C LYS A 316 -5.78 4.83 4.63
N LEU A 317 -6.57 5.86 4.89
CA LEU A 317 -7.65 6.26 4.00
C LEU A 317 -7.09 7.12 2.86
N ASN A 318 -7.48 6.82 1.63
CA ASN A 318 -7.17 7.65 0.46
C ASN A 318 -8.49 7.95 -0.26
N VAL A 319 -8.72 9.22 -0.58
CA VAL A 319 -9.95 9.65 -1.24
C VAL A 319 -9.60 10.33 -2.55
N ARG A 320 -10.21 9.84 -3.63
CA ARG A 320 -10.03 10.37 -4.98
C ARG A 320 -11.11 11.39 -5.30
N PHE A 321 -10.69 12.55 -5.81
CA PHE A 321 -11.54 13.67 -6.18
C PHE A 321 -11.35 14.05 -7.64
N PHE A 322 -12.46 14.36 -8.30
CA PHE A 322 -12.54 14.92 -9.65
C PHE A 322 -13.66 15.96 -9.68
N ASP A 323 -13.84 16.66 -10.81
CA ASP A 323 -14.83 17.74 -10.93
C ASP A 323 -16.29 17.28 -10.64
N GLY A 324 -16.57 15.99 -10.83
CA GLY A 324 -17.89 15.39 -10.56
C GLY A 324 -18.06 14.78 -9.17
N SER A 325 -17.07 14.91 -8.28
CA SER A 325 -17.14 14.34 -6.93
C SER A 325 -18.24 14.98 -6.07
N PRO A 326 -18.96 14.20 -5.24
CA PRO A 326 -19.99 14.73 -4.34
C PRO A 326 -19.39 15.70 -3.30
N PRO A 327 -19.95 16.92 -3.14
CA PRO A 327 -19.50 17.87 -2.11
C PRO A 327 -19.55 17.29 -0.69
N GLU A 328 -20.51 16.42 -0.41
CA GLU A 328 -20.69 15.79 0.91
C GLU A 328 -19.54 14.84 1.27
N LEU A 329 -18.92 14.19 0.28
CA LEU A 329 -17.75 13.33 0.49
C LEU A 329 -16.52 14.17 0.85
N LEU A 330 -16.33 15.30 0.16
CA LEU A 330 -15.28 16.25 0.48
C LEU A 330 -15.47 16.84 1.88
N GLU A 331 -16.67 17.29 2.22
CA GLU A 331 -16.99 17.83 3.54
C GLU A 331 -16.71 16.81 4.65
N LEU A 332 -17.14 15.55 4.47
CA LEU A 332 -16.86 14.48 5.43
C LEU A 332 -15.35 14.26 5.58
N SER A 333 -14.62 14.18 4.48
CA SER A 333 -13.15 14.01 4.49
C SER A 333 -12.46 15.16 5.24
N CYS A 334 -12.85 16.41 4.98
CA CYS A 334 -12.34 17.57 5.70
C CYS A 334 -12.65 17.50 7.20
N ARG A 335 -13.83 17.02 7.61
CA ARG A 335 -14.17 16.85 9.04
C ARG A 335 -13.24 15.86 9.73
N LEU A 336 -12.81 14.78 9.08
CA LEU A 336 -11.81 13.85 9.61
C LEU A 336 -10.46 14.56 9.81
N THR A 337 -10.00 15.32 8.80
CA THR A 337 -8.76 16.11 8.92
C THR A 337 -8.84 17.14 10.03
N CYS A 338 -9.96 17.87 10.16
CA CYS A 338 -10.19 18.81 11.26
C CYS A 338 -10.22 18.15 12.64
N LYS A 339 -10.67 16.88 12.72
CA LYS A 339 -10.63 16.09 13.96
C LYS A 339 -9.19 15.72 14.36
N GLY A 340 -8.25 15.76 13.43
CA GLY A 340 -6.85 15.43 13.64
C GLY A 340 -6.47 14.00 13.21
N LEU A 341 -7.29 13.34 12.39
CA LEU A 341 -6.86 12.10 11.75
C LEU A 341 -5.75 12.44 10.74
N SER A 342 -4.62 11.74 10.81
CA SER A 342 -3.43 12.03 10.00
C SER A 342 -3.57 11.58 8.53
N ASN A 343 -4.59 10.78 8.25
CA ASN A 343 -5.15 10.49 6.92
C ASN A 343 -6.65 10.90 6.98
N PRO A 344 -7.38 11.17 5.89
CA PRO A 344 -7.15 10.70 4.54
C PRO A 344 -6.08 11.47 3.75
N ALA A 345 -5.44 10.80 2.80
CA ALA A 345 -4.76 11.48 1.70
C ALA A 345 -5.76 11.81 0.58
N TYR A 346 -5.50 12.91 -0.13
CA TYR A 346 -6.40 13.47 -1.14
C TYR A 346 -5.74 13.34 -2.51
N PHE A 347 -6.37 12.60 -3.41
CA PHE A 347 -5.88 12.40 -4.77
C PHE A 347 -6.71 13.19 -5.77
N ASN A 348 -6.04 13.83 -6.73
CA ASN A 348 -6.67 14.62 -7.78
C ASN A 348 -6.67 13.84 -9.10
N ASP A 349 -7.83 13.28 -9.45
CA ASP A 349 -8.03 12.52 -10.69
C ASP A 349 -7.78 13.38 -11.94
N ASN A 350 -8.00 14.70 -11.87
CA ASN A 350 -7.75 15.61 -12.99
C ASN A 350 -6.25 15.78 -13.30
N VAL A 351 -5.36 15.27 -12.44
CA VAL A 351 -3.90 15.24 -12.65
C VAL A 351 -3.41 13.81 -12.81
N ALA A 352 -3.84 12.91 -11.92
CA ALA A 352 -3.41 11.52 -11.90
C ALA A 352 -3.78 10.78 -13.20
N ILE A 353 -5.03 10.89 -13.66
CA ILE A 353 -5.49 10.17 -14.86
C ILE A 353 -4.76 10.66 -16.12
N PRO A 354 -4.65 11.97 -16.40
CA PRO A 354 -3.83 12.45 -17.52
C PRO A 354 -2.38 11.94 -17.49
N GLY A 355 -1.75 11.90 -16.31
CA GLY A 355 -0.40 11.35 -16.15
C GLY A 355 -0.31 9.87 -16.54
N LEU A 356 -1.26 9.04 -16.09
CA LEU A 356 -1.33 7.63 -16.48
C LEU A 356 -1.59 7.43 -17.98
N LEU A 357 -2.43 8.26 -18.59
CA LEU A 357 -2.66 8.23 -20.04
C LEU A 357 -1.39 8.55 -20.83
N GLN A 358 -0.58 9.49 -20.34
CA GLN A 358 0.71 9.83 -20.94
C GLN A 358 1.68 8.63 -20.89
N LEU A 359 1.64 7.85 -19.81
CA LEU A 359 2.38 6.57 -19.67
C LEU A 359 1.78 5.42 -20.51
N GLY A 360 0.74 5.67 -21.30
CA GLY A 360 0.17 4.65 -22.18
C GLY A 360 -0.85 3.71 -21.54
N ILE A 361 -1.25 3.98 -20.29
CA ILE A 361 -2.30 3.23 -19.61
C ILE A 361 -3.65 3.54 -20.28
N PRO A 362 -4.46 2.52 -20.64
CA PRO A 362 -5.80 2.73 -21.19
C PRO A 362 -6.70 3.50 -20.22
N LEU A 363 -7.57 4.37 -20.74
CA LEU A 363 -8.42 5.26 -19.93
C LEU A 363 -9.25 4.53 -18.87
N GLU A 364 -9.77 3.34 -19.18
CA GLU A 364 -10.55 2.54 -18.24
C GLU A 364 -9.72 2.08 -17.03
N ASP A 365 -8.49 1.63 -17.28
CA ASP A 365 -7.55 1.21 -16.24
C ASP A 365 -6.98 2.42 -15.49
N ALA A 366 -6.71 3.52 -16.20
CA ALA A 366 -6.29 4.78 -15.59
C ALA A 366 -7.36 5.34 -14.66
N ARG A 367 -8.66 5.23 -14.98
CA ARG A 367 -9.76 5.63 -14.08
C ARG A 367 -9.93 4.69 -12.90
N ASP A 368 -9.49 3.44 -13.02
CA ASP A 368 -9.60 2.44 -11.97
C ASP A 368 -8.36 2.35 -11.05
N TYR A 369 -7.47 3.35 -11.13
CA TYR A 369 -6.26 3.38 -10.31
C TYR A 369 -6.54 3.37 -8.80
N CYS A 370 -5.59 2.85 -8.05
CA CYS A 370 -5.47 3.02 -6.61
C CYS A 370 -4.05 3.51 -6.28
N ASN A 371 -3.68 3.54 -5.00
CA ASN A 371 -2.33 3.92 -4.61
C ASN A 371 -1.68 2.86 -3.75
N ASP A 372 -0.37 2.75 -3.86
CA ASP A 372 0.48 2.06 -2.90
C ASP A 372 0.84 3.02 -1.76
N GLY A 373 1.18 2.44 -0.60
CA GLY A 373 1.64 3.11 0.61
C GLY A 373 1.22 4.55 0.81
N CYS A 374 2.07 5.48 0.34
CA CYS A 374 1.96 6.91 0.60
C CYS A 374 1.16 7.63 -0.49
N SER A 375 1.67 7.65 -1.72
CA SER A 375 1.14 8.46 -2.83
C SER A 375 1.39 7.84 -4.21
N GLU A 376 2.11 6.74 -4.25
CA GLU A 376 2.50 6.03 -5.45
C GLU A 376 1.25 5.47 -6.14
N ILE A 377 1.08 5.76 -7.43
CA ILE A 377 -0.11 5.30 -8.17
C ILE A 377 0.14 3.88 -8.70
N ILE A 378 -0.83 3.00 -8.49
CA ILE A 378 -0.80 1.60 -8.96
C ILE A 378 -2.15 1.22 -9.58
N LEU A 379 -2.16 0.13 -10.35
CA LEU A 379 -3.36 -0.47 -10.93
C LEU A 379 -3.69 -1.76 -10.18
N GLY A 380 -4.67 -1.68 -9.28
CA GLY A 380 -5.01 -2.76 -8.34
C GLY A 380 -5.21 -4.11 -9.02
N GLY A 381 -4.39 -5.11 -8.62
CA GLY A 381 -4.43 -6.46 -9.17
C GLY A 381 -3.89 -6.62 -10.60
N LYS A 382 -3.42 -5.53 -11.22
CA LYS A 382 -2.92 -5.47 -12.60
C LYS A 382 -1.47 -4.98 -12.70
N SER A 383 -0.92 -4.36 -11.66
CA SER A 383 0.46 -3.84 -11.66
C SER A 383 1.33 -4.32 -10.50
N THR A 384 2.63 -4.47 -10.75
CA THR A 384 3.67 -4.37 -9.73
C THR A 384 4.26 -2.97 -9.73
N ILE A 385 4.82 -2.51 -8.61
CA ILE A 385 5.53 -1.23 -8.55
C ILE A 385 6.91 -1.39 -7.90
N ARG A 386 7.94 -0.81 -8.51
CA ARG A 386 9.28 -0.73 -7.90
C ARG A 386 9.78 0.70 -7.94
N PHE A 387 10.41 1.16 -6.88
CA PHE A 387 11.01 2.48 -6.88
C PHE A 387 12.27 2.55 -6.04
N LYS A 388 13.10 3.55 -6.32
CA LYS A 388 14.25 3.91 -5.49
C LYS A 388 14.04 5.29 -4.91
N ASN A 389 14.15 5.42 -3.58
CA ASN A 389 14.20 6.72 -2.93
C ASN A 389 15.66 7.14 -2.73
N PHE A 390 15.97 8.43 -2.88
CA PHE A 390 17.29 8.97 -2.58
C PHE A 390 17.19 10.42 -2.08
N ASP A 391 18.18 10.85 -1.31
CA ASP A 391 18.31 12.22 -0.82
C ASP A 391 19.03 13.08 -1.86
N THR A 392 18.43 14.22 -2.23
CA THR A 392 19.02 15.16 -3.20
C THR A 392 19.95 16.19 -2.56
N LEU A 393 19.94 16.36 -1.24
CA LEU A 393 20.81 17.32 -0.55
C LEU A 393 22.31 17.02 -0.70
N PRO A 394 22.78 15.76 -0.63
CA PRO A 394 24.17 15.44 -0.93
C PRO A 394 24.59 15.95 -2.32
N LEU A 395 23.71 15.83 -3.33
CA LEU A 395 24.01 16.27 -4.69
C LEU A 395 24.16 17.79 -4.76
N LEU A 396 23.30 18.54 -4.08
CA LEU A 396 23.42 20.00 -3.99
C LEU A 396 24.73 20.40 -3.29
N ASN A 397 25.09 19.70 -2.21
CA ASN A 397 26.36 19.97 -1.52
C ASN A 397 27.55 19.70 -2.45
N GLU A 398 27.55 18.61 -3.21
CA GLU A 398 28.60 18.33 -4.19
C GLU A 398 28.68 19.38 -5.30
N THR A 399 27.54 19.86 -5.83
CA THR A 399 27.49 20.99 -6.77
C THR A 399 28.16 22.23 -6.17
N VAL A 400 27.89 22.55 -4.90
CA VAL A 400 28.55 23.68 -4.21
C VAL A 400 30.05 23.44 -4.04
N GLN A 401 30.49 22.23 -3.69
CA GLN A 401 31.91 21.90 -3.55
C GLN A 401 32.66 21.95 -4.89
N GLN A 402 32.00 21.60 -5.99
CA GLN A 402 32.60 21.68 -7.33
C GLN A 402 32.96 23.12 -7.71
N ALA A 403 32.19 24.11 -7.22
CA ALA A 403 32.52 25.53 -7.39
C ALA A 403 33.91 25.90 -6.83
N ALA A 404 34.43 25.17 -5.84
CA ALA A 404 35.76 25.39 -5.28
C ALA A 404 36.89 25.09 -6.29
N GLN A 405 36.64 24.16 -7.22
CA GLN A 405 37.64 23.65 -8.14
C GLN A 405 37.69 24.46 -9.44
N SER A 406 36.52 24.68 -10.04
CA SER A 406 36.38 25.27 -11.37
C SER A 406 35.64 26.61 -11.37
N GLY A 407 34.90 26.91 -10.30
CA GLY A 407 33.89 27.97 -10.31
C GLY A 407 32.74 27.67 -11.26
N TYR A 408 31.73 28.55 -11.22
CA TYR A 408 30.65 28.61 -12.21
C TYR A 408 30.56 30.06 -12.69
N SER A 409 30.42 30.23 -14.01
CA SER A 409 30.34 31.54 -14.66
C SER A 409 28.93 32.11 -14.63
N SER A 410 27.91 31.24 -14.54
CA SER A 410 26.51 31.63 -14.46
C SER A 410 25.71 30.67 -13.58
N PHE A 411 24.48 31.07 -13.23
CA PHE A 411 23.57 30.21 -12.46
C PHE A 411 23.09 29.00 -13.27
N GLU A 412 22.97 29.16 -14.58
CA GLU A 412 22.58 28.09 -15.50
C GLU A 412 23.62 26.96 -15.51
N GLU A 413 24.92 27.26 -15.36
CA GLU A 413 25.95 26.23 -15.21
C GLU A 413 25.82 25.45 -13.88
N VAL A 414 25.34 26.11 -12.81
CA VAL A 414 25.06 25.46 -11.51
C VAL A 414 23.87 24.50 -11.65
N MET A 415 22.77 24.96 -12.28
CA MET A 415 21.59 24.14 -12.55
C MET A 415 21.96 22.91 -13.38
N ALA A 416 22.69 23.10 -14.48
CA ALA A 416 23.10 22.01 -15.35
C ALA A 416 24.00 20.97 -14.65
N ASP A 417 24.93 21.39 -13.78
CA ASP A 417 25.74 20.44 -13.00
C ASP A 417 24.91 19.67 -11.97
N PHE A 418 24.00 20.34 -11.26
CA PHE A 418 23.09 19.68 -10.34
C PHE A 418 22.20 18.65 -11.05
N GLU A 419 21.61 19.04 -12.17
CA GLU A 419 20.76 18.17 -13.00
C GLU A 419 21.52 16.97 -13.57
N ALA A 420 22.77 17.17 -14.01
CA ALA A 420 23.63 16.07 -14.48
C ALA A 420 23.93 15.08 -13.35
N ARG A 421 24.18 15.55 -12.12
CA ARG A 421 24.35 14.69 -10.94
C ARG A 421 23.07 13.95 -10.62
N LEU A 422 21.93 14.64 -10.63
CA LEU A 422 20.62 14.05 -10.38
C LEU A 422 20.31 12.93 -11.38
N ALA A 423 20.57 13.17 -12.67
CA ALA A 423 20.38 12.19 -13.74
C ALA A 423 21.23 10.92 -13.54
N ALA A 424 22.40 11.01 -12.92
CA ALA A 424 23.26 9.85 -12.65
C ALA A 424 22.66 8.88 -11.62
N PHE A 425 21.73 9.34 -10.76
CA PHE A 425 21.04 8.51 -9.78
C PHE A 425 19.81 7.79 -10.33
N ILE A 426 19.41 8.08 -11.57
CA ILE A 426 18.36 7.37 -12.29
C ILE A 426 18.98 6.11 -12.94
N PRO A 427 18.59 4.90 -12.49
CA PRO A 427 19.06 3.66 -13.10
C PRO A 427 18.68 3.56 -14.60
N ASP A 428 19.53 2.89 -15.36
CA ASP A 428 19.27 2.51 -16.76
C ASP A 428 18.76 1.05 -16.76
N ASP A 429 17.47 0.87 -16.43
CA ASP A 429 16.82 -0.45 -16.34
C ASP A 429 15.92 -0.71 -17.55
N LYS A 430 16.46 -1.45 -18.51
CA LYS A 430 15.82 -1.75 -19.80
C LYS A 430 14.65 -2.70 -19.72
N ASP A 431 14.55 -3.47 -18.65
CA ASP A 431 13.46 -4.44 -18.46
C ASP A 431 12.33 -3.85 -17.59
N GLY A 432 12.34 -2.52 -17.37
CA GLY A 432 11.39 -1.74 -16.57
C GLY A 432 11.12 -2.38 -15.20
N GLY A 433 12.13 -3.07 -14.70
CA GLY A 433 12.09 -3.84 -13.50
C GLY A 433 10.83 -4.69 -13.30
N LYS A 434 10.52 -5.64 -14.20
CA LYS A 434 9.49 -6.66 -13.87
C LYS A 434 9.87 -7.41 -12.60
N ALA A 435 8.95 -7.45 -11.64
CA ALA A 435 9.08 -8.23 -10.43
C ALA A 435 8.33 -9.55 -10.56
N ASP A 436 8.99 -10.65 -10.22
CA ASP A 436 8.32 -11.92 -10.09
C ASP A 436 7.58 -11.99 -8.75
N VAL A 437 6.33 -12.44 -8.79
CA VAL A 437 5.55 -12.77 -7.59
C VAL A 437 5.63 -14.28 -7.43
N SER A 438 6.66 -14.76 -6.73
CA SER A 438 6.90 -16.20 -6.59
C SER A 438 6.20 -16.85 -5.40
N PHE A 439 5.41 -16.09 -4.62
CA PHE A 439 4.44 -16.64 -3.67
C PHE A 439 3.15 -17.05 -4.41
N PRO A 440 2.88 -18.36 -4.59
CA PRO A 440 1.82 -18.82 -5.49
C PRO A 440 0.40 -18.31 -5.16
N TYR A 441 0.07 -18.08 -3.88
CA TYR A 441 -1.24 -17.56 -3.48
C TYR A 441 -1.47 -16.15 -4.06
N PHE A 442 -0.51 -15.24 -3.88
CA PHE A 442 -0.62 -13.86 -4.39
C PHE A 442 -0.41 -13.79 -5.90
N ALA A 443 0.50 -14.59 -6.45
CA ALA A 443 0.72 -14.65 -7.90
C ALA A 443 -0.59 -14.98 -8.64
N ALA A 444 -1.30 -16.02 -8.21
CA ALA A 444 -2.57 -16.41 -8.83
C ALA A 444 -3.75 -15.49 -8.48
N SER A 445 -3.59 -14.57 -7.52
CA SER A 445 -4.59 -13.54 -7.27
C SER A 445 -4.56 -12.45 -8.35
N LEU A 446 -3.41 -12.20 -8.99
CA LEU A 446 -3.27 -11.23 -10.07
C LEU A 446 -3.90 -11.77 -11.36
N ASP A 447 -4.70 -10.94 -12.04
CA ASP A 447 -5.55 -11.36 -13.15
C ASP A 447 -4.75 -12.04 -14.28
N ASP A 448 -3.68 -11.37 -14.73
CA ASP A 448 -2.92 -11.80 -15.91
C ASP A 448 -1.89 -12.90 -15.56
N CYS A 449 -1.44 -13.01 -14.30
CA CYS A 449 -0.57 -14.10 -13.84
C CYS A 449 -1.28 -15.46 -13.87
N LEU A 450 -2.52 -15.53 -13.39
CA LEU A 450 -3.31 -16.76 -13.46
C LEU A 450 -3.65 -17.12 -14.92
N GLU A 451 -3.95 -16.12 -15.75
CA GLU A 451 -4.28 -16.35 -17.15
C GLU A 451 -3.07 -16.89 -17.94
N ALA A 452 -1.89 -16.29 -17.73
CA ALA A 452 -0.63 -16.70 -18.34
C ALA A 452 -0.01 -17.97 -17.73
N ALA A 453 -0.46 -18.36 -16.53
CA ALA A 453 0.18 -19.36 -15.67
C ALA A 453 1.65 -19.01 -15.39
N SER A 454 1.91 -17.76 -14.97
CA SER A 454 3.26 -17.25 -14.74
C SER A 454 3.36 -16.33 -13.53
N ILE A 455 4.55 -16.28 -12.93
CA ILE A 455 4.89 -15.40 -11.78
C ILE A 455 5.26 -13.97 -12.18
N ASP A 456 5.51 -13.72 -13.47
CA ASP A 456 5.86 -12.42 -14.05
C ASP A 456 4.79 -11.94 -15.06
N GLY A 457 3.61 -12.57 -15.03
CA GLY A 457 2.51 -12.34 -15.98
C GLY A 457 1.72 -11.06 -15.73
N VAL A 458 2.14 -10.21 -14.79
CA VAL A 458 1.44 -8.97 -14.44
C VAL A 458 1.31 -8.05 -15.65
N ARG A 459 0.17 -7.34 -15.76
CA ARG A 459 -0.15 -6.52 -16.93
C ARG A 459 0.80 -5.34 -17.09
N TYR A 460 1.07 -4.68 -15.98
CA TYR A 460 1.88 -3.47 -15.90
C TYR A 460 3.01 -3.66 -14.90
N SER A 461 4.22 -3.27 -15.29
CA SER A 461 5.33 -3.07 -14.36
C SER A 461 5.56 -1.59 -14.26
N ILE A 462 5.29 -1.02 -13.08
CA ILE A 462 5.53 0.38 -12.79
C ILE A 462 6.91 0.51 -12.16
N TRP A 463 7.78 1.32 -12.74
CA TRP A 463 9.09 1.60 -12.15
C TRP A 463 9.36 3.10 -12.01
N GLY A 464 9.89 3.51 -10.87
CA GLY A 464 10.11 4.93 -10.58
C GLY A 464 11.31 5.24 -9.71
N SER A 465 11.55 6.52 -9.51
CA SER A 465 12.57 7.03 -8.61
C SER A 465 12.03 8.27 -7.89
N ILE A 466 12.26 8.35 -6.59
CA ILE A 466 11.69 9.36 -5.70
C ILE A 466 12.83 10.24 -5.17
N PRO A 467 13.03 11.45 -5.73
CA PRO A 467 13.97 12.41 -5.18
C PRO A 467 13.35 13.10 -3.95
N SER A 468 13.93 12.89 -2.77
CA SER A 468 13.51 13.58 -1.55
C SER A 468 14.23 14.93 -1.37
N GLN A 469 13.70 15.81 -0.52
CA GLN A 469 14.28 17.14 -0.18
C GLN A 469 14.29 18.19 -1.30
N MET A 470 13.47 18.03 -2.34
CA MET A 470 13.44 18.94 -3.50
C MET A 470 13.13 20.41 -3.14
N GLY A 471 12.30 20.66 -2.12
CA GLY A 471 12.04 22.01 -1.62
C GLY A 471 13.30 22.67 -1.01
N ASN A 472 14.09 21.90 -0.26
CA ASN A 472 15.36 22.36 0.30
C ASN A 472 16.41 22.63 -0.80
N VAL A 473 16.40 21.82 -1.86
CA VAL A 473 17.23 22.04 -3.04
C VAL A 473 16.86 23.35 -3.72
N ALA A 474 15.57 23.58 -3.98
CA ALA A 474 15.09 24.81 -4.60
C ALA A 474 15.48 26.05 -3.78
N ASP A 475 15.29 26.00 -2.45
CA ASP A 475 15.73 27.04 -1.52
C ASP A 475 17.24 27.33 -1.59
N GLY A 476 18.06 26.28 -1.65
CA GLY A 476 19.52 26.39 -1.71
C GLY A 476 19.98 27.01 -3.02
N LEU A 477 19.45 26.53 -4.15
CA LEU A 477 19.73 27.07 -5.48
C LEU A 477 19.25 28.52 -5.62
N ALA A 478 18.09 28.86 -5.08
CA ALA A 478 17.59 30.23 -5.06
C ALA A 478 18.50 31.18 -4.25
N ALA A 479 19.03 30.72 -3.10
CA ALA A 479 20.00 31.48 -2.32
C ALA A 479 21.32 31.70 -3.09
N ILE A 480 21.79 30.69 -3.82
CA ILE A 480 22.97 30.79 -4.69
C ILE A 480 22.72 31.81 -5.82
N LYS A 481 21.62 31.65 -6.56
CA LYS A 481 21.21 32.56 -7.64
C LYS A 481 21.18 34.01 -7.16
N LYS A 482 20.54 34.24 -6.01
CA LYS A 482 20.42 35.57 -5.42
C LYS A 482 21.77 36.13 -4.97
N PHE A 483 22.47 35.46 -4.06
CA PHE A 483 23.58 36.10 -3.35
C PHE A 483 24.92 35.99 -4.08
N ILE A 484 25.14 34.95 -4.87
CA ILE A 484 26.38 34.78 -5.64
C ILE A 484 26.27 35.50 -6.99
N PHE A 485 25.17 35.29 -7.73
CA PHE A 485 25.07 35.80 -9.10
C PHE A 485 24.38 37.17 -9.20
N ALA A 486 23.20 37.36 -8.60
CA ALA A 486 22.43 38.60 -8.75
C ALA A 486 22.97 39.76 -7.90
N ASP A 487 23.08 39.55 -6.58
CA ASP A 487 23.52 40.56 -5.63
C ASP A 487 25.06 40.63 -5.51
N GLN A 488 25.76 39.56 -5.91
CA GLN A 488 27.22 39.38 -5.75
C GLN A 488 27.72 39.69 -4.32
N SER A 489 26.89 39.38 -3.33
CA SER A 489 27.13 39.71 -1.92
C SER A 489 27.70 38.55 -1.10
N MET A 490 27.87 37.38 -1.74
CA MET A 490 28.45 36.17 -1.19
C MET A 490 29.38 35.54 -2.23
N SER A 491 30.53 35.04 -1.81
CA SER A 491 31.46 34.31 -2.70
C SER A 491 31.41 32.80 -2.48
N TRP A 492 31.81 32.02 -3.48
CA TRP A 492 31.91 30.56 -3.34
C TRP A 492 32.79 30.12 -2.16
N PRO A 493 34.02 30.64 -1.96
CA PRO A 493 34.85 30.25 -0.81
C PRO A 493 34.20 30.58 0.54
N GLU A 494 33.52 31.72 0.64
CA GLU A 494 32.80 32.11 1.86
C GLU A 494 31.65 31.14 2.16
N LEU A 495 30.82 30.81 1.16
CA LEU A 495 29.74 29.84 1.31
C LEU A 495 30.25 28.47 1.70
N ILE A 496 31.28 27.95 1.02
CA ILE A 496 31.87 26.63 1.29
C ILE A 496 32.43 26.56 2.70
N GLN A 497 33.18 27.58 3.14
CA GLN A 497 33.75 27.61 4.48
C GLN A 497 32.66 27.70 5.55
N ALA A 498 31.62 28.51 5.31
CA ALA A 498 30.47 28.61 6.21
C ALA A 498 29.70 27.29 6.31
N LEU A 499 29.44 26.59 5.20
CA LEU A 499 28.80 25.28 5.22
C LEU A 499 29.68 24.25 5.96
N GLY A 500 30.98 24.23 5.68
CA GLY A 500 31.95 23.32 6.30
C GLY A 500 32.11 23.50 7.82
N SER A 501 31.84 24.70 8.35
CA SER A 501 31.82 24.97 9.80
C SER A 501 30.43 24.93 10.43
N ASN A 502 29.41 24.48 9.69
CA ASN A 502 28.00 24.57 10.12
C ASN A 502 27.62 26.00 10.59
N PHE A 503 28.10 26.99 9.83
CA PHE A 503 28.00 28.42 10.06
C PHE A 503 28.66 28.94 11.35
N GLU A 504 29.48 28.14 12.06
CA GLU A 504 30.28 28.62 13.17
C GLU A 504 31.26 29.70 12.67
N GLY A 505 31.17 30.90 13.25
CA GLY A 505 31.91 32.09 12.79
C GLY A 505 31.25 32.88 11.64
N TYR A 506 30.12 32.41 11.10
CA TYR A 506 29.42 32.98 9.94
C TYR A 506 27.95 33.32 10.22
N GLU A 507 27.58 33.61 11.47
CA GLU A 507 26.18 33.90 11.84
C GLU A 507 25.53 35.06 11.05
N PRO A 508 26.22 36.18 10.74
CA PRO A 508 25.65 37.21 9.87
C PRO A 508 25.28 36.69 8.47
N LEU A 509 26.11 35.80 7.91
CA LEU A 509 25.82 35.15 6.63
C LEU A 509 24.63 34.20 6.76
N ARG A 510 24.59 33.38 7.81
CA ARG A 510 23.46 32.47 8.09
C ARG A 510 22.15 33.24 8.21
N GLN A 511 22.13 34.34 8.97
CA GLN A 511 20.95 35.19 9.13
C GLN A 511 20.56 35.87 7.80
N ARG A 512 21.52 36.26 6.97
CA ARG A 512 21.23 36.78 5.63
C ARG A 512 20.58 35.71 4.76
N ILE A 513 21.13 34.50 4.70
CA ILE A 513 20.55 33.40 3.91
C ILE A 513 19.15 33.04 4.43
N LEU A 514 18.99 32.88 5.74
CA LEU A 514 17.74 32.48 6.37
C LEU A 514 16.60 33.49 6.13
N ASN A 515 16.90 34.79 6.23
CA ASN A 515 15.86 35.82 6.24
C ASN A 515 15.74 36.63 4.94
N ARG A 516 16.70 36.50 4.02
CA ARG A 516 16.76 37.32 2.79
C ARG A 516 16.82 36.51 1.51
N ALA A 517 17.05 35.19 1.55
CA ALA A 517 16.83 34.35 0.38
C ALA A 517 15.31 34.19 0.16
N PRO A 518 14.83 34.19 -1.09
CA PRO A 518 13.47 33.76 -1.37
C PRO A 518 13.33 32.26 -1.06
N LYS A 519 12.11 31.82 -0.80
CA LYS A 519 11.81 30.49 -0.25
C LYS A 519 10.66 29.81 -0.97
N TYR A 520 10.82 28.53 -1.26
CA TYR A 520 9.80 27.68 -1.84
C TYR A 520 8.56 27.63 -0.94
N GLY A 521 7.37 27.53 -1.55
CA GLY A 521 6.10 27.47 -0.83
C GLY A 521 5.55 28.83 -0.38
N ASN A 522 6.05 29.94 -0.93
CA ASN A 522 5.58 31.30 -0.65
C ASN A 522 5.05 32.04 -1.89
N ASP A 523 4.64 31.30 -2.94
CA ASP A 523 4.15 31.86 -4.22
C ASP A 523 5.20 32.81 -4.83
N ASN A 524 6.42 32.30 -4.98
CA ASN A 524 7.55 33.06 -5.50
C ASN A 524 7.98 32.45 -6.82
N ASP A 525 7.53 33.06 -7.92
CA ASP A 525 7.76 32.59 -9.30
C ASP A 525 9.22 32.21 -9.59
N GLU A 526 10.19 32.92 -9.00
CA GLU A 526 11.60 32.65 -9.25
C GLU A 526 12.07 31.33 -8.61
N VAL A 527 11.64 31.05 -7.37
CA VAL A 527 11.99 29.80 -6.68
C VAL A 527 11.17 28.63 -7.21
N ASP A 528 9.90 28.88 -7.52
CA ASP A 528 8.99 27.88 -8.03
C ASP A 528 9.41 27.44 -9.46
N ALA A 529 9.94 28.37 -10.27
CA ALA A 529 10.54 28.03 -11.57
C ALA A 529 11.77 27.13 -11.47
N ILE A 530 12.64 27.34 -10.45
CA ILE A 530 13.81 26.48 -10.22
C ILE A 530 13.36 25.05 -9.93
N LEU A 531 12.39 24.87 -9.02
CA LEU A 531 11.90 23.53 -8.69
C LEU A 531 11.23 22.87 -9.90
N LYS A 532 10.42 23.62 -10.65
CA LYS A 532 9.73 23.14 -11.84
C LYS A 532 10.71 22.62 -12.88
N GLU A 533 11.77 23.37 -13.19
CA GLU A 533 12.79 23.00 -14.17
C GLU A 533 13.47 21.68 -13.79
N ILE A 534 13.92 21.55 -12.54
CA ILE A 534 14.57 20.33 -12.03
C ILE A 534 13.60 19.14 -12.09
N ALA A 535 12.35 19.33 -11.68
CA ALA A 535 11.34 18.28 -11.66
C ALA A 535 10.98 17.79 -13.07
N GLU A 536 10.78 18.71 -14.02
CA GLU A 536 10.51 18.39 -15.42
C GLU A 536 11.69 17.63 -16.04
N ASN A 537 12.92 18.14 -15.88
CA ASN A 537 14.11 17.47 -16.40
C ASN A 537 14.33 16.07 -15.77
N PHE A 538 14.07 15.93 -14.47
CA PHE A 538 14.13 14.63 -13.79
C PHE A 538 13.10 13.64 -14.34
N CYS A 539 11.84 14.05 -14.49
CA CYS A 539 10.77 13.22 -15.02
C CYS A 539 11.03 12.82 -16.48
N ASP A 540 11.49 13.75 -17.32
CA ASP A 540 11.83 13.50 -18.71
C ASP A 540 13.00 12.51 -18.80
N THR A 541 14.06 12.71 -18.02
CA THR A 541 15.22 11.80 -17.98
C THR A 541 14.83 10.41 -17.47
N LEU A 542 13.97 10.33 -16.46
CA LEU A 542 13.45 9.06 -15.94
C LEU A 542 12.67 8.31 -17.02
N HIS A 543 11.79 9.02 -17.72
CA HIS A 543 11.00 8.45 -18.80
C HIS A 543 11.88 7.92 -19.95
N GLU A 544 12.90 8.68 -20.35
CA GLU A 544 13.85 8.27 -21.38
C GLU A 544 14.65 7.02 -20.99
N LYS A 545 15.15 6.97 -19.74
CA LYS A 545 15.94 5.85 -19.21
C LYS A 545 15.13 4.60 -18.91
N ALA A 546 13.85 4.76 -18.57
CA ALA A 546 12.92 3.64 -18.41
C ALA A 546 12.53 3.01 -19.76
N HIS A 547 12.90 3.63 -20.88
CA HIS A 547 12.52 3.19 -22.24
C HIS A 547 11.01 3.01 -22.42
N ASN A 548 10.22 3.83 -21.73
CA ASN A 548 8.77 3.80 -21.84
C ASN A 548 8.34 4.33 -23.21
N GLU A 549 7.55 3.55 -23.95
CA GLU A 549 6.93 4.03 -25.19
C GLU A 549 5.72 4.90 -24.83
N LEU A 550 5.76 6.20 -25.14
CA LEU A 550 4.60 7.09 -24.99
C LEU A 550 3.42 6.59 -25.84
N GLY A 551 2.25 6.51 -25.21
CA GLY A 551 0.99 6.23 -25.89
C GLY A 551 0.42 4.83 -25.61
N PRO A 552 -0.82 4.57 -26.05
CA PRO A 552 -1.57 3.37 -25.67
C PRO A 552 -0.90 2.10 -26.20
N GLY A 553 -0.58 1.16 -25.29
CA GLY A 553 0.00 -0.14 -25.64
C GLY A 553 1.31 -0.47 -24.92
N GLY A 554 1.90 0.48 -24.20
CA GLY A 554 3.02 0.24 -23.29
C GLY A 554 2.61 -0.70 -22.15
N LYS A 555 3.25 -1.87 -22.06
CA LYS A 555 3.11 -2.81 -20.92
C LYS A 555 4.08 -2.50 -19.77
N MET A 556 4.94 -1.52 -19.99
CA MET A 556 5.97 -1.01 -19.09
C MET A 556 5.66 0.47 -18.89
N ALA A 557 5.48 0.91 -17.66
CA ALA A 557 5.05 2.27 -17.32
C ALA A 557 5.94 2.88 -16.24
#